data_AF-A0A2U2B592-F1
#
_entry.id   AF-A0A2U2B592-F1
#
_cell.length_a   1.000
_cell.length_b   1.000
_cell.length_c   1.000
_cell.angle_alpha   90.00
_cell.angle_beta   90.00
_cell.angle_gamma   90.00
#
_symmetry.space_group_name_H-M   'P 1'
#
loop_
_entity.id
_entity.type
_entity.pdbx_description
1 polymer ?
#
loop_
_entity_poly.entity_id
_entity_poly.type
_entity_poly.pdbx_seq_one_letter_code
_entity_poly.pdbx_strand_id
1 'polypeptide(L)'
;MTTITTSPLEDGYDFYISDRWGKEYHFKVISFDVPSGMLSLAVEVAEETEVYYPRRIEILSDYDADIELAELQLKGKVKEEINQKSLKMGENCAFDFEENSLSGIILADGGERMSEPLFSIDGRKISSQQFVEMLSPYCTFKFKFEIIDPTD
;
A
#
# COMPACT_ATOMS: atom_id res chain seq x y z
N MET A 1 -8.67 -30.81 6.31
CA MET A 1 -8.64 -29.33 6.40
C MET A 1 -9.16 -28.81 5.08
N THR A 2 -10.27 -28.10 5.10
CA THR A 2 -10.80 -27.44 3.90
C THR A 2 -10.00 -26.16 3.73
N THR A 3 -9.17 -26.08 2.70
CA THR A 3 -8.51 -24.82 2.33
C THR A 3 -9.60 -23.89 1.82
N ILE A 4 -9.94 -22.86 2.61
CA ILE A 4 -10.81 -21.78 2.14
C ILE A 4 -9.92 -20.90 1.28
N THR A 5 -10.06 -21.01 -0.04
CA THR A 5 -9.43 -20.09 -0.98
C THR A 5 -10.38 -18.91 -1.15
N THR A 6 -10.20 -17.88 -0.34
CA THR A 6 -10.97 -16.63 -0.48
C THR A 6 -10.18 -15.68 -1.38
N SER A 7 -10.79 -15.20 -2.47
CA SER A 7 -10.20 -14.19 -3.34
C SER A 7 -10.89 -12.85 -3.08
N PRO A 8 -10.20 -11.86 -2.50
CA PRO A 8 -10.81 -10.55 -2.21
C PRO A 8 -11.44 -9.90 -3.44
N LEU A 9 -10.84 -10.08 -4.61
CA LEU A 9 -11.35 -9.51 -5.87
C LEU A 9 -12.65 -10.16 -6.34
N GLU A 10 -12.90 -11.42 -5.98
CA GLU A 10 -14.09 -12.18 -6.37
C GLU A 10 -15.18 -12.11 -5.29
N ASP A 11 -14.79 -12.31 -4.04
CA ASP A 11 -15.70 -12.50 -2.90
C ASP A 11 -16.00 -11.18 -2.16
N GLY A 12 -15.17 -10.15 -2.36
CA GLY A 12 -15.31 -8.87 -1.67
C GLY A 12 -16.45 -8.00 -2.18
N TYR A 13 -16.98 -7.15 -1.31
CA TYR A 13 -17.95 -6.13 -1.70
C TYR A 13 -17.25 -4.87 -2.24
N ASP A 14 -17.95 -4.12 -3.09
CA ASP A 14 -17.41 -2.91 -3.70
C ASP A 14 -17.41 -1.73 -2.73
N PHE A 15 -16.25 -1.09 -2.60
CA PHE A 15 -16.03 0.11 -1.79
C PHE A 15 -15.41 1.20 -2.66
N TYR A 16 -16.17 2.27 -2.90
CA TYR A 16 -15.71 3.44 -3.65
C TYR A 16 -15.37 4.58 -2.69
N ILE A 17 -14.22 5.20 -2.91
CA ILE A 17 -13.74 6.28 -2.06
C ILE A 17 -12.91 7.27 -2.88
N SER A 18 -13.12 8.56 -2.67
CA SER A 18 -12.29 9.60 -3.30
C SER A 18 -11.18 10.03 -2.36
N ASP A 19 -10.01 10.38 -2.89
CA ASP A 19 -8.97 11.09 -2.14
C ASP A 19 -9.34 12.57 -1.90
N ARG A 20 -8.48 13.31 -1.19
CA ARG A 20 -8.69 14.75 -0.90
C ARG A 20 -8.56 15.65 -2.13
N TRP A 21 -8.05 15.14 -3.24
CA TRP A 21 -7.93 15.85 -4.52
C TRP A 21 -9.06 15.51 -5.50
N GLY A 22 -10.00 14.64 -5.10
CA GLY A 22 -11.17 14.27 -5.88
C GLY A 22 -10.96 13.11 -6.85
N LYS A 23 -9.81 12.42 -6.82
CA LYS A 23 -9.63 11.18 -7.58
C LYS A 23 -10.38 10.06 -6.88
N GLU A 24 -11.26 9.38 -7.61
CA GLU A 24 -11.99 8.22 -7.14
C GLU A 24 -11.14 6.95 -7.26
N TYR A 25 -11.24 6.10 -6.24
CA TYR A 25 -10.63 4.79 -6.16
C TYR A 25 -11.70 3.75 -5.89
N HIS A 26 -11.50 2.55 -6.42
CA HIS A 26 -12.35 1.39 -6.23
C HIS A 26 -11.56 0.31 -5.51
N PHE A 27 -12.10 -0.17 -4.40
CA PHE A 27 -11.56 -1.28 -3.63
C PHE A 27 -12.60 -2.40 -3.51
N LYS A 28 -12.11 -3.62 -3.41
CA LYS A 28 -12.86 -4.77 -2.92
C LYS A 28 -12.48 -5.04 -1.48
N VAL A 29 -13.48 -5.11 -0.60
CA VAL A 29 -13.29 -5.33 0.84
C VAL A 29 -13.85 -6.68 1.26
N ILE A 30 -13.09 -7.40 2.08
CA ILE A 30 -13.50 -8.66 2.66
C ILE A 30 -12.89 -8.86 4.04
N SER A 31 -13.63 -9.53 4.92
CA SER A 31 -13.15 -9.95 6.24
C SER A 31 -13.40 -11.44 6.44
N PHE A 32 -12.42 -12.15 7.00
CA PHE A 32 -12.51 -13.58 7.27
C PHE A 32 -11.59 -14.01 8.41
N ASP A 33 -11.94 -15.11 9.08
CA ASP A 33 -11.15 -15.67 10.17
C ASP A 33 -9.90 -16.38 9.64
N VAL A 34 -8.78 -16.14 10.32
CA VAL A 34 -7.48 -16.79 10.11
C VAL A 34 -6.96 -17.32 11.46
N PRO A 35 -5.98 -18.26 11.48
CA PRO A 35 -5.47 -18.82 12.74
C PRO A 35 -4.94 -17.81 13.78
N SER A 36 -4.59 -16.60 13.35
CA SER A 36 -4.09 -15.51 14.20
C SER A 36 -5.15 -14.48 14.60
N GLY A 37 -6.41 -14.59 14.14
CA GLY A 37 -7.46 -13.61 14.41
C GLY A 37 -8.41 -13.40 13.24
N MET A 38 -9.04 -12.23 13.15
CA MET A 38 -9.87 -11.84 12.02
C MET A 38 -9.08 -10.92 11.08
N LEU A 39 -8.88 -11.35 9.84
CA LEU A 39 -8.20 -10.57 8.82
C LEU A 39 -9.23 -9.78 8.01
N SER A 40 -9.11 -8.46 7.99
CA SER A 40 -9.87 -7.56 7.14
C SER A 40 -8.97 -6.95 6.07
N LEU A 41 -9.39 -7.02 4.82
CA LEU A 41 -8.57 -6.69 3.66
C LEU A 41 -9.30 -5.78 2.68
N ALA A 42 -8.61 -4.76 2.18
CA ALA A 42 -9.03 -3.95 1.05
C ALA A 42 -8.01 -4.09 -0.09
N VAL A 43 -8.46 -4.49 -1.28
CA VAL A 43 -7.64 -4.58 -2.49
C VAL A 43 -8.15 -3.60 -3.53
N GLU A 44 -7.26 -2.75 -4.02
CA GLU A 44 -7.58 -1.81 -5.09
C GLU A 44 -7.90 -2.56 -6.38
N VAL A 45 -9.04 -2.23 -6.99
CA VAL A 45 -9.46 -2.77 -8.28
C VAL A 45 -8.81 -1.93 -9.38
N ALA A 46 -7.55 -2.23 -9.65
CA ALA A 46 -6.76 -1.61 -10.70
C ALA A 46 -5.84 -2.64 -11.35
N GLU A 47 -5.53 -2.43 -12.62
CA GLU A 47 -4.54 -3.26 -13.32
C GLU A 47 -3.15 -2.91 -12.83
N GLU A 48 -2.39 -3.93 -12.42
CA GLU A 48 -0.97 -3.78 -12.15
C GLU A 48 -0.22 -3.55 -13.46
N THR A 49 0.60 -2.50 -13.52
CA THR A 49 1.38 -2.15 -14.71
C THR A 49 2.87 -2.06 -14.36
N GLU A 50 3.70 -1.74 -15.35
CA GLU A 50 5.13 -1.48 -15.11
C GLU A 50 5.37 -0.30 -14.15
N VAL A 51 4.44 0.65 -14.09
CA VAL A 51 4.57 1.89 -13.29
C VAL A 51 3.62 1.98 -12.10
N TYR A 52 2.64 1.08 -12.01
CA TYR A 52 1.58 1.12 -11.01
C TYR A 52 1.47 -0.21 -10.26
N TYR A 53 1.35 -0.11 -8.93
CA TYR A 53 1.08 -1.23 -8.06
C TYR A 53 -0.23 -0.99 -7.31
N PRO A 54 -1.30 -1.79 -7.57
CA PRO A 54 -2.57 -1.67 -6.87
C PRO A 54 -2.39 -1.84 -5.36
N ARG A 55 -3.03 -0.97 -4.58
CA ARG A 55 -2.89 -1.00 -3.12
C ARG A 55 -3.55 -2.23 -2.52
N ARG A 56 -2.89 -2.78 -1.51
CA ARG A 56 -3.42 -3.83 -0.64
C ARG A 56 -3.24 -3.39 0.80
N ILE A 57 -4.35 -3.23 1.51
CA ILE A 57 -4.39 -2.69 2.86
C ILE A 57 -5.04 -3.72 3.76
N GLU A 58 -4.41 -4.00 4.89
CA GLU A 58 -4.85 -5.05 5.80
C GLU A 58 -4.83 -4.61 7.27
N ILE A 59 -5.74 -5.22 8.03
CA ILE A 59 -5.82 -5.15 9.48
C ILE A 59 -6.09 -6.56 9.99
N LEU A 60 -5.25 -7.03 10.92
CA LEU A 60 -5.50 -8.23 11.70
C LEU A 60 -6.04 -7.81 13.06
N SER A 61 -7.26 -8.23 13.37
CA SER A 61 -7.92 -7.98 14.66
C SER A 61 -8.02 -9.28 15.47
N ASP A 62 -8.33 -9.17 16.76
CA ASP A 62 -8.62 -10.32 17.60
C ASP A 62 -9.84 -11.12 17.07
N TYR A 63 -9.96 -12.39 17.47
CA TYR A 63 -11.01 -13.29 16.99
C TYR A 63 -12.43 -12.86 17.35
N ASP A 64 -12.60 -12.18 18.49
CA ASP A 64 -13.88 -11.67 18.98
C ASP A 64 -14.11 -10.20 18.61
N ALA A 65 -13.28 -9.65 17.72
CA ALA A 65 -13.43 -8.29 17.25
C ALA A 65 -14.77 -8.09 16.52
N ASP A 66 -15.36 -6.93 16.72
CA ASP A 66 -16.53 -6.49 15.97
C ASP A 66 -16.14 -6.25 14.51
N ILE A 67 -16.71 -7.05 13.59
CA ILE A 67 -16.47 -6.95 12.15
C ILE A 67 -16.74 -5.53 11.64
N GLU A 68 -17.81 -4.87 12.11
CA GLU A 68 -18.17 -3.54 11.64
C GLU A 68 -17.11 -2.51 12.06
N LEU A 69 -16.56 -2.66 13.27
CA LEU A 69 -15.49 -1.80 13.76
C LEU A 69 -14.17 -2.03 13.02
N ALA A 70 -13.80 -3.30 12.79
CA ALA A 70 -12.58 -3.65 12.05
C ALA A 70 -12.64 -3.14 10.61
N GLU A 71 -13.80 -3.29 9.94
CA GLU A 71 -14.01 -2.73 8.61
C GLU A 71 -13.99 -1.19 8.60
N LEU A 72 -14.55 -0.54 9.63
CA LEU A 72 -14.49 0.91 9.76
C LEU A 72 -13.04 1.41 9.89
N GLN A 73 -12.23 0.73 10.70
CA GLN A 73 -10.80 1.01 10.84
C GLN A 73 -10.06 0.79 9.51
N LEU A 74 -10.36 -0.30 8.80
CA LEU A 74 -9.80 -0.59 7.50
C LEU A 74 -10.11 0.52 6.49
N LYS A 75 -11.37 0.94 6.40
CA LYS A 75 -11.80 2.05 5.54
C LYS A 75 -11.11 3.36 5.93
N GLY A 76 -10.89 3.59 7.22
CA GLY A 76 -10.08 4.70 7.73
C GLY A 76 -8.64 4.65 7.20
N LYS A 77 -7.97 3.50 7.31
CA LYS A 77 -6.61 3.27 6.80
C LYS A 77 -6.52 3.43 5.28
N VAL A 78 -7.52 2.93 4.53
CA VAL A 78 -7.63 3.19 3.07
C VAL A 78 -7.68 4.68 2.80
N LYS A 79 -8.51 5.43 3.54
CA LYS A 79 -8.64 6.88 3.36
C LYS A 79 -7.35 7.62 3.69
N GLU A 80 -6.64 7.21 4.72
CA GLU A 80 -5.33 7.76 5.06
C GLU A 80 -4.32 7.52 3.94
N GLU A 81 -4.21 6.29 3.45
CA GLU A 81 -3.23 5.90 2.43
C GLU A 81 -3.49 6.57 1.08
N ILE A 82 -4.73 6.66 0.60
CA ILE A 82 -5.03 7.38 -0.66
C ILE A 82 -4.86 8.90 -0.54
N ASN A 83 -4.87 9.44 0.68
CA ASN A 83 -4.63 10.86 0.94
C ASN A 83 -3.15 11.16 1.22
N GLN A 84 -2.31 10.13 1.40
CA GLN A 84 -0.87 10.28 1.44
C GLN A 84 -0.37 10.60 0.03
N LYS A 85 0.54 11.57 -0.04
CA LYS A 85 1.21 11.93 -1.28
C LYS A 85 2.62 12.35 -0.93
N SER A 86 3.49 11.36 -0.85
CA SER A 86 4.91 11.56 -0.62
C SER A 86 5.63 12.05 -1.87
N LEU A 87 5.06 11.84 -3.06
CA LEU A 87 5.68 12.17 -4.34
C LEU A 87 4.92 13.24 -5.14
N LYS A 88 5.69 14.17 -5.73
CA LYS A 88 5.25 15.09 -6.78
C LYS A 88 6.11 14.91 -8.03
N MET A 89 5.59 15.38 -9.17
CA MET A 89 6.37 15.48 -10.39
C MET A 89 7.26 16.73 -10.34
N GLY A 90 8.57 16.55 -10.44
CA GLY A 90 9.57 17.60 -10.54
C GLY A 90 9.71 18.15 -11.97
N GLU A 91 10.56 19.16 -12.12
CA GLU A 91 10.72 19.92 -13.38
C GLU A 91 11.25 19.08 -14.56
N ASN A 92 11.97 17.99 -14.29
CA ASN A 92 12.59 17.13 -15.30
C ASN A 92 11.84 15.81 -15.53
N CYS A 93 10.54 15.75 -15.22
CA CYS A 93 9.76 14.50 -15.17
C CYS A 93 10.32 13.46 -14.17
N ALA A 94 11.17 13.88 -13.24
CA ALA A 94 11.65 13.08 -12.12
C ALA A 94 10.69 13.20 -10.93
N PHE A 95 10.66 12.20 -10.06
CA PHE A 95 9.91 12.30 -8.81
C PHE A 95 10.68 13.15 -7.80
N ASP A 96 9.97 14.05 -7.14
CA ASP A 96 10.48 14.82 -6.00
C ASP A 96 9.63 14.53 -4.77
N PHE A 97 10.19 14.74 -3.58
CA PHE A 97 9.43 14.67 -2.34
C PHE A 97 8.46 15.84 -2.23
N GLU A 98 7.18 15.52 -1.97
CA GLU A 98 6.14 16.50 -1.65
C GLU A 98 6.12 16.83 -0.16
N GLU A 99 6.45 15.83 0.67
CA GLU A 99 6.53 15.96 2.13
C GLU A 99 7.93 15.62 2.65
N ASN A 100 8.22 15.94 3.92
CA ASN A 100 9.52 15.64 4.55
C ASN A 100 9.72 14.15 4.87
N SER A 101 8.71 13.32 4.62
CA SER A 101 8.71 11.88 4.86
C SER A 101 8.22 11.13 3.64
N LEU A 102 8.83 9.98 3.40
CA LEU A 102 8.49 9.06 2.34
C LEU A 102 7.95 7.78 2.97
N SER A 103 6.72 7.41 2.64
CA SER A 103 6.08 6.19 3.12
C SER A 103 5.70 5.32 1.93
N GLY A 104 5.93 4.02 2.05
CA GLY A 104 5.69 3.07 0.96
C GLY A 104 5.97 1.64 1.38
N ILE A 105 5.86 0.73 0.42
CA ILE A 105 6.00 -0.71 0.63
C ILE A 105 7.22 -1.19 -0.18
N ILE A 106 8.03 -2.05 0.42
CA ILE A 106 9.11 -2.74 -0.31
C ILE A 106 8.49 -3.95 -1.01
N LEU A 107 8.51 -3.93 -2.34
CA LEU A 107 8.03 -5.01 -3.19
C LEU A 107 9.20 -5.99 -3.44
N ALA A 108 9.11 -7.18 -2.86
CA ALA A 108 9.98 -8.29 -3.25
C ALA A 108 9.35 -8.99 -4.46
N ASP A 109 9.99 -8.93 -5.63
CA ASP A 109 9.57 -9.74 -6.76
C ASP A 109 9.88 -11.22 -6.43
N GLY A 110 8.82 -12.04 -6.35
CA GLY A 110 8.95 -13.48 -6.12
C GLY A 110 9.46 -14.24 -7.35
N GLY A 111 9.66 -13.56 -8.48
CA GLY A 111 10.16 -14.11 -9.73
C GLY A 111 11.64 -13.80 -9.96
N GLU A 112 12.43 -14.86 -10.11
CA GLU A 112 13.85 -14.88 -10.45
C GLU A 112 14.83 -14.37 -9.38
N ARG A 113 15.70 -15.29 -8.93
CA ARG A 113 16.87 -14.97 -8.12
C ARG A 113 17.64 -13.84 -8.84
N MET A 114 17.72 -12.66 -8.22
CA MET A 114 18.52 -11.47 -8.59
C MET A 114 17.76 -10.26 -9.21
N SER A 115 16.43 -10.15 -9.12
CA SER A 115 15.77 -8.86 -9.38
C SER A 115 16.02 -7.89 -8.22
N GLU A 116 16.34 -6.63 -8.54
CA GLU A 116 16.47 -5.57 -7.54
C GLU A 116 15.10 -5.28 -6.90
N PRO A 117 15.04 -5.01 -5.58
CA PRO A 117 13.78 -4.68 -4.94
C PRO A 117 13.16 -3.43 -5.57
N LEU A 118 11.84 -3.48 -5.78
CA LEU A 118 11.05 -2.31 -6.16
C LEU A 118 10.39 -1.73 -4.91
N PHE A 119 10.01 -0.46 -4.97
CA PHE A 119 9.25 0.22 -3.94
C PHE A 119 7.89 0.64 -4.51
N SER A 120 6.82 0.45 -3.76
CA SER A 120 5.52 1.06 -4.05
C SER A 120 5.37 2.31 -3.18
N ILE A 121 5.32 3.49 -3.79
CA ILE A 121 5.13 4.77 -3.10
C ILE A 121 3.99 5.50 -3.80
N ASP A 122 2.94 5.88 -3.05
CA ASP A 122 1.71 6.46 -3.59
C ASP A 122 1.08 5.61 -4.73
N GLY A 123 1.23 4.29 -4.67
CA GLY A 123 0.80 3.34 -5.71
C GLY A 123 1.70 3.30 -6.95
N ARG A 124 2.83 4.02 -6.97
CA ARG A 124 3.80 4.02 -8.07
C ARG A 124 4.93 3.04 -7.78
N LYS A 125 5.32 2.26 -8.79
CA LYS A 125 6.52 1.43 -8.72
C LYS A 125 7.75 2.30 -8.94
N ILE A 126 8.70 2.21 -8.02
CA ILE A 126 9.95 2.97 -8.00
C ILE A 126 11.10 1.98 -7.88
N SER A 127 12.08 2.06 -8.79
CA SER A 127 13.28 1.21 -8.71
C SER A 127 14.26 1.69 -7.64
N SER A 128 15.19 0.83 -7.26
CA SER A 128 16.31 1.19 -6.38
C SER A 128 17.08 2.42 -6.90
N GLN A 129 17.35 2.45 -8.21
CA GLN A 129 18.03 3.55 -8.86
C GLN A 129 17.23 4.85 -8.78
N GLN A 130 15.94 4.81 -9.13
CA GLN A 130 15.07 5.99 -9.03
C GLN A 130 15.00 6.51 -7.60
N PHE A 131 14.93 5.61 -6.61
CA PHE A 131 14.95 5.98 -5.20
C PHE A 131 16.22 6.72 -4.80
N VAL A 132 17.39 6.24 -5.22
CA VAL A 132 18.68 6.91 -4.96
C VAL A 132 18.77 8.26 -5.69
N GLU A 133 18.27 8.34 -6.91
CA GLU A 133 18.23 9.59 -7.69
C GLU A 133 17.38 10.66 -6.97
N MET A 134 16.23 10.29 -6.40
CA MET A 134 15.40 11.19 -5.58
C MET A 134 16.13 11.74 -4.34
N LEU A 135 17.08 10.98 -3.79
CA LEU A 135 17.88 11.39 -2.63
C LEU A 135 19.08 12.28 -3.02
N SER A 136 19.50 12.27 -4.30
CA SER A 136 20.70 12.97 -4.76
C SER A 136 20.76 14.48 -4.45
N PRO A 137 19.65 15.25 -4.43
CA PRO A 137 19.69 16.67 -4.05
C PRO A 137 20.02 16.90 -2.57
N TYR A 138 19.84 15.88 -1.72
CA TYR A 138 19.98 15.95 -0.27
C TYR A 138 21.38 15.52 0.20
N CYS A 139 22.42 15.82 -0.59
CA CYS A 139 23.80 15.62 -0.18
C CYS A 139 24.06 16.29 1.19
N THR A 140 24.60 15.53 2.16
CA THR A 140 24.93 15.94 3.55
C THR A 140 23.77 16.06 4.55
N PHE A 141 22.53 15.76 4.17
CA PHE A 141 21.41 15.75 5.10
C PHE A 141 21.49 14.57 6.08
N LYS A 142 21.00 14.79 7.31
CA LYS A 142 20.76 13.70 8.27
C LYS A 142 19.41 13.06 7.93
N PHE A 143 19.34 11.73 7.96
CA PHE A 143 18.10 10.99 7.72
C PHE A 143 17.86 9.93 8.79
N LYS A 144 16.59 9.55 8.97
CA LYS A 144 16.15 8.38 9.74
C LYS A 144 15.46 7.45 8.74
N PHE A 145 15.80 6.16 8.80
CA PHE A 145 15.05 5.12 8.11
C PHE A 145 14.27 4.32 9.15
N GLU A 146 13.02 4.01 8.85
CA GLU A 146 12.13 3.27 9.73
C GLU A 146 11.46 2.18 8.91
N ILE A 147 11.64 0.93 9.35
CA ILE A 147 10.97 -0.24 8.77
C ILE A 147 9.89 -0.62 9.77
N ILE A 148 8.66 -0.66 9.30
CA ILE A 148 7.52 -1.10 10.09
C ILE A 148 7.31 -2.57 9.77
N ASP A 149 7.61 -3.44 10.74
CA ASP A 149 7.24 -4.84 10.64
C ASP A 149 5.74 -4.95 10.94
N PRO A 150 4.91 -5.48 10.03
CA PRO A 150 3.47 -5.63 10.27
C PRO A 150 3.15 -6.67 11.37
N THR A 151 4.15 -7.38 11.90
CA THR A 151 4.02 -8.40 12.95
C THR A 151 4.50 -7.97 14.34
N ASP A 152 5.19 -6.83 14.47
CA ASP A 152 5.58 -6.22 15.76
C ASP A 152 4.53 -5.21 16.26
#